data_AF-A0A380K4Y4-F1
#
_entry.id   AF-A0A380K4Y4-F1
#
_cell.length_a   1.000
_cell.length_b   1.000
_cell.length_c   1.000
_cell.angle_alpha   90.00
_cell.angle_beta   90.00
_cell.angle_gamma   90.00
#
_symmetry.space_group_name_H-M   'P 1'
#
loop_
_entity.id
_entity.type
_entity.pdbx_description
1 polymer ?
#
loop_
_entity_poly.entity_id
_entity_poly.type
_entity_poly.pdbx_seq_one_letter_code
_entity_poly.pdbx_strand_id
1 'polypeptide(L)'
;MKGIKLVDVDTSNASEEETGTCELCFGSMWCDNPVLVFENPYGDRVRIDGYFWSWGDYLELDIDNYLNFSDWLSKQDVDWNVLTDDEESYGYLADLVYRYREENENENEYE
;
A
#
# COMPACT_ATOMS: atom_id res chain seq x y z
N MET A 1 -10.99 -8.08 -11.24
CA MET A 1 -12.30 -7.41 -11.27
C MET A 1 -12.13 -5.91 -11.22
N LYS A 2 -13.03 -5.16 -11.87
CA LYS A 2 -13.04 -3.68 -11.85
C LYS A 2 -13.87 -3.12 -10.71
N GLY A 3 -13.66 -1.86 -10.37
CA GLY A 3 -14.48 -1.09 -9.43
C GLY A 3 -14.12 -1.25 -7.96
N ILE A 4 -12.94 -1.80 -7.66
CA ILE A 4 -12.37 -1.76 -6.30
C ILE A 4 -12.01 -0.31 -5.97
N LYS A 5 -12.23 0.09 -4.72
CA LYS A 5 -11.91 1.43 -4.22
C LYS A 5 -11.09 1.34 -2.96
N LEU A 6 -10.12 2.23 -2.80
CA LEU A 6 -9.54 2.55 -1.50
C LEU A 6 -10.50 3.52 -0.81
N VAL A 7 -11.16 3.06 0.25
CA VAL A 7 -12.26 3.82 0.90
C VAL A 7 -11.83 4.48 2.20
N ASP A 8 -10.72 4.04 2.80
CA ASP A 8 -10.16 4.63 4.01
C ASP A 8 -8.66 4.34 4.13
N VAL A 9 -7.96 5.19 4.86
CA VAL A 9 -6.55 5.05 5.20
C VAL A 9 -6.38 5.39 6.67
N ASP A 10 -6.04 4.38 7.46
CA ASP A 10 -5.88 4.50 8.91
C ASP A 10 -4.39 4.62 9.26
N THR A 11 -3.97 5.81 9.65
CA THR A 11 -2.60 6.11 10.10
C THR A 11 -2.50 6.21 11.63
N SER A 12 -3.50 5.72 12.36
CA SER A 12 -3.51 5.80 13.82
C SER A 12 -2.49 4.88 14.51
N ASN A 13 -1.92 3.94 13.75
CA ASN A 13 -0.87 3.03 14.19
C ASN A 13 0.54 3.64 14.08
N ALA A 14 0.67 4.91 13.71
CA ALA A 14 1.97 5.57 13.61
C ALA A 14 2.71 5.57 14.96
N SER A 15 3.96 5.15 14.95
CA SER A 15 4.79 4.96 16.14
C SER A 15 6.28 5.09 15.82
N GLU A 16 7.06 5.34 16.87
CA GLU A 16 8.51 5.17 16.82
C GLU A 16 8.84 3.67 17.00
N GLU A 17 9.42 3.06 15.98
CA GLU A 17 9.74 1.63 15.91
C GLU A 17 11.25 1.40 15.99
N GLU A 18 11.65 0.29 16.60
CA GLU A 18 13.05 -0.15 16.62
C GLU A 18 13.43 -0.74 15.25
N THR A 19 14.58 -0.33 14.71
CA THR A 19 15.07 -0.77 13.40
C THR A 19 16.43 -1.44 13.50
N GLY A 20 16.75 -2.25 12.49
CA GLY A 20 18.00 -3.01 12.44
C GLY A 20 17.91 -4.38 13.11
N THR A 21 18.85 -5.26 12.79
CA THR A 21 18.85 -6.68 13.21
C THR A 21 20.09 -7.09 14.00
N CYS A 22 21.04 -6.18 14.20
CA CYS A 22 22.25 -6.43 14.98
C CYS A 22 22.15 -5.72 16.33
N GLU A 23 22.51 -6.41 17.41
CA GLU A 23 22.41 -5.91 18.80
C GLU A 23 23.15 -4.59 19.05
N LEU A 24 24.14 -4.25 18.22
CA LEU A 24 24.90 -2.99 18.31
C LEU A 24 24.52 -1.96 17.24
N CYS A 25 23.58 -2.28 16.35
CA CYS A 25 23.13 -1.43 15.24
C CYS A 25 21.64 -1.12 15.32
N PHE A 26 20.99 -1.33 16.47
CA PHE A 26 19.61 -0.93 16.65
C PHE A 26 19.49 0.60 16.54
N GLY A 27 18.58 1.02 15.67
CA GLY A 27 18.13 2.39 15.53
C GLY A 27 16.67 2.51 15.95
N SER A 28 16.14 3.71 15.84
CA SER A 28 14.69 3.94 15.87
C SER A 28 14.32 4.81 14.68
N MET A 29 13.12 4.61 14.16
CA MET A 29 12.54 5.48 13.16
C MET A 29 11.05 5.67 13.41
N TRP A 30 10.53 6.80 12.95
CA TRP A 30 9.09 6.99 12.87
C TRP A 30 8.53 6.17 11.70
N CYS A 31 7.53 5.35 11.96
CA CYS A 31 6.82 4.52 10.97
C CYS A 31 5.35 4.92 11.01
N ASP A 32 4.75 5.26 9.87
CA ASP A 32 3.34 5.68 9.82
C ASP A 32 2.38 4.49 9.94
N ASN A 33 2.87 3.27 9.69
CA ASN A 33 2.14 2.00 9.79
C ASN A 33 0.71 2.07 9.19
N PRO A 34 0.54 2.56 7.95
CA PRO A 34 -0.79 2.80 7.40
C PRO A 34 -1.54 1.48 7.20
N VAL A 35 -2.84 1.48 7.50
CA VAL A 35 -3.75 0.38 7.14
C VAL A 35 -4.71 0.88 6.07
N LEU A 36 -4.60 0.29 4.88
CA LEU A 36 -5.43 0.63 3.72
C LEU A 36 -6.70 -0.22 3.72
N VAL A 37 -7.85 0.44 3.57
CA VAL A 37 -9.15 -0.25 3.55
C VAL A 37 -9.72 -0.23 2.15
N PHE A 38 -9.82 -1.40 1.53
CA PHE A 38 -10.40 -1.56 0.20
C PHE A 38 -11.82 -2.09 0.26
N GLU A 39 -12.67 -1.65 -0.66
CA GLU A 39 -14.03 -2.15 -0.86
C GLU A 39 -14.19 -2.64 -2.31
N ASN A 40 -14.73 -3.85 -2.48
CA ASN A 40 -15.08 -4.38 -3.80
C ASN A 40 -16.49 -3.91 -4.23
N PRO A 41 -16.86 -4.04 -5.52
CA PRO A 41 -18.20 -3.68 -6.01
C PRO A 41 -19.38 -4.40 -5.37
N TYR A 42 -19.14 -5.51 -4.67
CA TYR A 42 -20.16 -6.27 -3.96
C TYR A 42 -20.35 -5.79 -2.52
N GLY A 43 -19.48 -4.89 -2.04
CA GLY A 43 -19.50 -4.31 -0.70
C GLY A 43 -18.61 -5.03 0.32
N ASP A 44 -17.85 -6.05 -0.09
CA ASP A 44 -16.88 -6.70 0.80
C ASP A 44 -15.68 -5.78 1.04
N ARG A 45 -15.15 -5.80 2.26
CA ARG A 45 -14.01 -4.98 2.66
C ARG A 45 -12.86 -5.81 3.15
N VAL A 46 -11.65 -5.35 2.85
CA VAL A 46 -10.39 -5.88 3.38
C VAL A 46 -9.55 -4.75 3.96
N ARG A 47 -8.82 -5.04 5.03
CA ARG A 47 -7.79 -4.17 5.62
C ARG A 47 -6.45 -4.78 5.29
N ILE A 48 -5.56 -4.01 4.68
CA ILE A 48 -4.23 -4.44 4.26
C ILE A 48 -3.23 -3.46 4.83
N ASP A 49 -2.16 -3.97 5.44
CA ASP A 49 -1.07 -3.12 5.89
C ASP A 49 -0.38 -2.51 4.66
N GLY A 50 -0.32 -1.18 4.62
CA GLY A 50 0.38 -0.42 3.59
C GLY A 50 1.89 -0.39 3.81
N TYR A 51 2.41 -1.30 4.62
CA TYR A 51 3.80 -1.44 4.96
C TYR A 51 4.17 -2.92 5.18
N PHE A 52 5.46 -3.22 5.14
CA PHE A 52 6.01 -4.53 5.40
C PHE A 52 7.36 -4.41 6.11
N TRP A 53 7.65 -5.36 6.99
CA TRP A 53 8.94 -5.47 7.66
C TRP A 53 9.76 -6.61 7.09
N SER A 54 10.95 -6.31 6.59
CA SER A 54 11.89 -7.30 6.07
C SER A 54 13.22 -7.18 6.79
N TRP A 55 13.59 -8.17 7.61
CA TRP A 55 14.90 -8.19 8.28
C TRP A 55 15.28 -6.87 8.99
N GLY A 56 14.30 -6.26 9.67
CA GLY A 56 14.48 -5.00 10.41
C GLY A 56 14.45 -3.73 9.55
N ASP A 57 14.20 -3.86 8.25
CA ASP A 57 13.93 -2.76 7.33
C ASP A 57 12.42 -2.54 7.21
N TYR A 58 12.00 -1.29 7.37
CA TYR A 58 10.63 -0.83 7.16
C TYR A 58 10.42 -0.45 5.69
N LEU A 59 9.45 -1.06 5.04
CA LEU A 59 9.06 -0.77 3.66
C LEU A 59 7.61 -0.28 3.68
N GLU A 60 7.40 0.99 3.38
CA GLU A 60 6.06 1.57 3.26
C GLU A 60 5.71 1.80 1.79
N LEU A 61 4.45 1.60 1.43
CA LEU A 61 3.95 1.89 0.10
C LEU A 61 3.88 3.40 -0.12
N ASP A 62 4.62 3.86 -1.12
CA ASP A 62 4.64 5.27 -1.50
C ASP A 62 3.47 5.61 -2.44
N ILE A 63 2.37 6.09 -1.85
CA ILE A 63 1.17 6.56 -2.54
C ILE A 63 1.04 8.08 -2.33
N ASP A 64 1.29 8.85 -3.38
CA ASP A 64 1.32 10.32 -3.33
C ASP A 64 -0.06 10.96 -3.04
N ASN A 65 -1.11 10.37 -3.61
CA ASN A 65 -2.49 10.86 -3.50
C ASN A 65 -3.46 9.67 -3.51
N TYR A 66 -3.96 9.32 -2.33
CA TYR A 66 -4.89 8.21 -2.14
C TYR A 66 -6.20 8.33 -2.95
N LEU A 67 -6.68 9.54 -3.21
CA LEU A 67 -7.90 9.75 -4.00
C LEU A 67 -7.65 9.45 -5.47
N ASN A 68 -6.54 9.94 -6.02
CA ASN A 68 -6.14 9.66 -7.40
C ASN A 68 -5.83 8.16 -7.58
N PHE A 69 -5.10 7.57 -6.63
CA PHE A 69 -4.84 6.14 -6.63
C PHE A 69 -6.14 5.33 -6.60
N SER A 70 -7.11 5.70 -5.75
CA SER A 70 -8.41 5.00 -5.73
C SER A 70 -9.18 5.14 -7.05
N ASP A 71 -9.17 6.31 -7.69
CA ASP A 71 -9.84 6.51 -8.97
C ASP A 71 -9.17 5.68 -10.08
N TRP A 72 -7.84 5.68 -10.11
CA TRP A 72 -7.05 4.83 -11.01
C TRP A 72 -7.34 3.34 -10.78
N LEU A 73 -7.26 2.87 -9.54
CA LEU A 73 -7.47 1.49 -9.14
C LEU A 73 -8.85 0.98 -9.55
N SER A 74 -9.88 1.84 -9.45
CA SER A 74 -11.25 1.49 -9.83
C SER A 74 -11.41 1.10 -11.30
N LYS A 75 -10.50 1.54 -12.16
CA LYS A 75 -10.50 1.26 -13.61
C LYS A 75 -9.72 -0.02 -13.95
N GLN A 76 -8.86 -0.48 -13.04
CA GLN A 76 -8.00 -1.65 -13.22
C GLN A 76 -8.76 -2.97 -13.02
N ASP A 77 -8.32 -4.01 -13.72
CA ASP A 77 -8.82 -5.37 -13.48
C ASP A 77 -7.98 -6.05 -12.40
N VAL A 78 -8.39 -5.86 -11.13
CA VAL A 78 -7.63 -6.27 -9.95
C VAL A 78 -8.09 -7.65 -9.46
N ASP A 79 -7.18 -8.59 -9.25
CA ASP A 79 -7.53 -9.87 -8.64
C ASP A 79 -7.82 -9.69 -7.15
N TRP A 80 -9.11 -9.75 -6.80
CA TRP A 80 -9.55 -9.59 -5.42
C TRP A 80 -9.01 -10.69 -4.51
N ASN A 81 -8.91 -11.93 -5.00
CA ASN A 81 -8.47 -13.04 -4.17
C ASN A 81 -7.00 -12.88 -3.77
N VAL A 82 -6.16 -12.47 -4.74
CA VAL A 82 -4.74 -12.18 -4.49
C VAL A 82 -4.60 -10.95 -3.57
N LEU A 83 -5.39 -9.91 -3.79
CA LEU A 83 -5.37 -8.72 -2.94
C LEU A 83 -5.75 -9.04 -1.48
N THR A 84 -6.62 -10.03 -1.25
CA THR A 84 -7.03 -10.46 0.10
C THR A 84 -6.26 -11.67 0.64
N ASP A 85 -5.23 -12.15 -0.05
CA ASP A 85 -4.42 -13.26 0.41
C ASP A 85 -3.34 -12.74 1.37
N ASP A 86 -3.29 -13.25 2.60
CA ASP A 86 -2.37 -12.73 3.62
C ASP A 86 -0.88 -12.85 3.22
N GLU A 87 -0.51 -13.85 2.40
CA GLU A 87 0.88 -14.07 1.97
C GLU A 87 1.25 -13.24 0.73
N GLU A 88 0.28 -12.97 -0.15
CA GLU A 88 0.52 -12.29 -1.44
C GLU A 88 0.06 -10.82 -1.46
N SER A 89 -0.82 -10.40 -0.54
CA SER A 89 -1.52 -9.12 -0.57
C SER A 89 -0.59 -7.92 -0.67
N TYR A 90 0.44 -7.85 0.18
CA TYR A 90 1.39 -6.73 0.18
C TYR A 90 2.15 -6.64 -1.14
N GLY A 91 2.68 -7.77 -1.65
CA GLY A 91 3.43 -7.80 -2.91
C GLY A 91 2.56 -7.38 -4.09
N TYR A 92 1.34 -7.89 -4.16
CA TYR A 92 0.39 -7.52 -5.21
C TYR A 92 -0.02 -6.06 -5.15
N LEU A 93 -0.23 -5.54 -3.94
CA LEU A 93 -0.54 -4.13 -3.73
C LEU A 93 0.65 -3.23 -4.09
N ALA A 94 1.88 -3.63 -3.77
CA ALA A 94 3.09 -2.91 -4.16
C ALA A 94 3.22 -2.81 -5.70
N ASP A 95 2.92 -3.88 -6.42
CA ASP A 95 2.90 -3.88 -7.89
C ASP A 95 1.84 -2.92 -8.46
N LEU A 96 0.66 -2.84 -7.82
CA LEU A 96 -0.39 -1.90 -8.21
C LEU A 96 0.03 -0.45 -7.99
N VAL A 97 0.67 -0.15 -6.84
CA VAL A 97 1.19 1.19 -6.53
C VAL A 97 2.30 1.59 -7.49
N TYR A 98 3.22 0.66 -7.80
CA TYR A 98 4.29 0.89 -8.77
C TYR A 98 3.74 1.26 -10.15
N ARG A 99 2.76 0.50 -10.64
CA ARG A 99 2.11 0.78 -11.94
C ARG A 99 1.41 2.15 -11.97
N TYR A 100 0.70 2.50 -10.90
CA TYR A 100 0.05 3.81 -10.79
C TYR A 100 1.08 4.95 -10.90
N ARG A 101 2.23 4.81 -10.22
CA ARG A 101 3.31 5.80 -10.30
C ARG A 101 3.93 5.90 -11.68
N GLU A 102 4.25 4.76 -12.31
CA GLU A 102 4.81 4.77 -13.67
C GLU A 102 3.86 5.44 -14.66
N GLU A 103 2.56 5.20 -14.57
CA GLU A 103 1.58 5.84 -15.45
C GLU A 103 1.53 7.36 -15.23
N ASN A 104 1.58 7.84 -13.98
CA ASN A 104 1.59 9.27 -13.67
C ASN A 104 2.92 9.96 -14.01
N GLU A 105 4.06 9.30 -13.85
CA GLU A 105 5.37 9.86 -14.22
C GLU A 105 5.50 10.03 -15.73
N ASN A 106 4.99 9.07 -16.52
CA ASN A 106 4.97 9.16 -17.98
C ASN A 106 4.00 10.24 -18.49
N GLU A 107 2.89 10.53 -17.81
CA GLU A 107 2.00 11.63 -18.17
C GLU A 107 2.68 13.01 -18.02
N ASN A 108 3.56 13.16 -17.01
CA ASN A 108 4.29 14.39 -16.76
C ASN A 108 5.51 14.62 -17.69
N GLU A 109 5.95 13.62 -18.45
CA GLU A 109 7.05 13.78 -19.43
C GLU A 109 6.58 14.41 -20.76
N TYR A 110 5.26 14.47 -20.97
CA TYR A 110 4.64 15.00 -22.20
C TYR A 110 3.86 16.31 -22.01
N GLU A 111 3.90 16.94 -20.83
CA GLU A 111 3.39 18.29 -20.56
C GLU A 111 4.48 19.38 -20.64
#